data_AF-A0A1V2H0Z8-F1
#
_entry.id   AF-A0A1V2H0Z8-F1
#
_cell.length_a   1.000
_cell.length_b   1.000
_cell.length_c   1.000
_cell.angle_alpha   90.00
_cell.angle_beta   90.00
_cell.angle_gamma   90.00
#
_symmetry.space_group_name_H-M   'P 1'
#
loop_
_entity.id
_entity.type
_entity.pdbx_description
1 polymer ?
#
loop_
_entity_poly.entity_id
_entity_poly.type
_entity_poly.pdbx_seq_one_letter_code
_entity_poly.pdbx_strand_id
1 'polypeptide(L)'
;MADHDAIADLRGNLTATAATLLQELEEVGRVIANARAEVIALRAEGLDDSAIPSATDELAAIVQHTAQATHEIIDTCEQLETLAGQVPQAADALFAATTRIYEACAFQDITGQRIAKVVTALQTIENRIGNARAKMASENVPPPAPAQPAAVPPGDGLLNGPQLPGAAISQSAIDALFD
;
A
#
# COMPACT_ATOMS: atom_id res chain seq x y z
N MET A 1 -47.52 24.75 43.64
CA MET A 1 -47.97 24.68 42.23
C MET A 1 -46.85 25.08 41.26
N ALA A 2 -46.15 26.21 41.48
CA ALA A 2 -45.02 26.65 40.65
C ALA A 2 -43.83 25.66 40.55
N ASP A 3 -43.55 24.89 41.61
CA ASP A 3 -42.40 23.97 41.65
C ASP A 3 -42.61 22.68 40.83
N HIS A 4 -43.88 22.31 40.61
CA HIS A 4 -44.24 21.12 39.82
C HIS A 4 -44.14 21.39 38.31
N ASP A 5 -44.51 22.61 37.88
CA ASP A 5 -44.36 23.05 36.49
C ASP A 5 -42.88 23.19 36.10
N ALA A 6 -42.03 23.72 36.99
CA ALA A 6 -40.59 23.84 36.72
C ALA A 6 -39.90 22.48 36.53
N ILE A 7 -40.29 21.47 37.31
CA ILE A 7 -39.75 20.10 37.18
C ILE A 7 -40.28 19.41 35.91
N ALA A 8 -41.54 19.66 35.53
CA ALA A 8 -42.11 19.15 34.29
C ALA A 8 -41.43 19.75 33.05
N ASP A 9 -41.14 21.05 33.08
CA ASP A 9 -40.47 21.78 31.99
C ASP A 9 -39.00 21.35 31.84
N LEU A 10 -38.29 21.11 32.96
CA LEU A 10 -36.93 20.57 32.96
C LEU A 10 -36.88 19.14 32.39
N ARG A 11 -37.88 18.29 32.70
CA ARG A 11 -38.01 16.94 32.12
C ARG A 11 -38.33 16.98 30.63
N GLY A 12 -39.19 17.92 30.20
CA GLY A 12 -39.48 18.15 28.78
C GLY A 12 -38.22 18.52 27.99
N ASN A 13 -37.45 19.47 28.50
CA ASN A 13 -36.20 19.93 27.88
C ASN A 13 -35.10 18.85 27.84
N LEU A 14 -35.00 18.02 28.88
CA LEU A 14 -34.07 16.90 28.91
C LEU A 14 -34.44 15.82 27.87
N THR A 15 -35.75 15.57 27.71
CA THR A 15 -36.26 14.59 26.74
C THR A 15 -36.05 15.07 25.30
N ALA A 16 -36.27 16.36 25.04
CA ALA A 16 -35.98 16.98 23.75
C ALA A 16 -34.48 16.92 23.40
N THR A 17 -33.61 17.27 24.36
CA THR A 17 -32.15 17.16 24.17
C THR A 17 -31.70 15.73 23.89
N ALA A 18 -32.25 14.75 24.61
CA ALA A 18 -31.94 13.34 24.38
C ALA A 18 -32.40 12.85 23.00
N ALA A 19 -33.56 13.29 22.53
CA ALA A 19 -34.05 12.98 21.19
C ALA A 19 -33.15 13.56 20.10
N THR A 20 -32.70 14.82 20.25
CA THR A 20 -31.75 15.45 19.34
C THR A 20 -30.42 14.69 19.30
N LEU A 21 -29.87 14.33 20.45
CA LEU A 21 -28.61 13.57 20.53
C LEU A 21 -28.73 12.18 19.88
N LEU A 22 -29.86 11.49 20.05
CA LEU A 22 -30.12 10.20 19.40
C LEU A 22 -30.16 10.36 17.87
N GLN A 23 -30.79 11.43 17.39
CA GLN A 23 -30.88 11.73 15.97
C GLN A 23 -29.52 12.06 15.36
N GLU A 24 -28.69 12.85 16.05
CA GLU A 24 -27.30 13.11 15.65
C GLU A 24 -26.45 11.82 15.62
N LEU A 25 -26.66 10.92 16.58
CA LEU A 25 -25.92 9.66 16.67
C LEU A 25 -26.33 8.68 15.55
N GLU A 26 -27.61 8.67 15.17
CA GLU A 26 -28.12 7.91 14.02
C GLU A 26 -27.54 8.47 12.71
N GLU A 27 -27.43 9.79 12.58
CA GLU A 27 -26.82 10.44 11.42
C GLU A 27 -25.33 10.12 11.28
N VAL A 28 -24.58 10.16 12.39
CA VAL A 28 -23.17 9.71 12.43
C VAL A 28 -23.08 8.23 12.07
N GLY A 29 -23.99 7.38 12.58
CA GLY A 29 -24.06 5.97 12.24
C GLY A 29 -24.25 5.73 10.74
N ARG A 30 -25.13 6.52 10.10
CA ARG A 30 -25.35 6.47 8.64
C ARG A 30 -24.13 6.89 7.85
N VAL A 31 -23.44 7.95 8.28
CA VAL A 31 -22.19 8.40 7.64
C VAL A 31 -21.12 7.32 7.70
N ILE A 32 -20.96 6.66 8.86
CA ILE A 32 -20.01 5.54 9.02
C ILE A 32 -20.39 4.36 8.13
N ALA A 33 -21.67 4.01 8.03
CA ALA A 33 -22.14 2.92 7.18
C ALA A 33 -21.87 3.18 5.68
N ASN A 34 -22.12 4.41 5.22
CA ASN A 34 -21.85 4.81 3.83
C ASN A 34 -20.35 4.80 3.52
N ALA A 35 -19.52 5.37 4.41
CA ALA A 35 -18.07 5.34 4.27
C ALA A 35 -17.53 3.89 4.23
N ARG A 36 -18.10 2.97 5.03
CA ARG A 36 -17.77 1.54 4.97
C ARG A 36 -18.13 0.92 3.61
N ALA A 37 -19.31 1.23 3.08
CA ALA A 37 -19.75 0.71 1.79
C ALA A 37 -18.86 1.20 0.63
N GLU A 38 -18.49 2.47 0.61
CA GLU A 38 -17.56 3.04 -0.37
C GLU A 38 -16.18 2.36 -0.30
N VAL A 39 -15.67 2.11 0.91
CA VAL A 39 -14.38 1.43 1.10
C VAL A 39 -14.40 -0.03 0.62
N ILE A 40 -15.55 -0.72 0.77
CA ILE A 40 -15.75 -2.08 0.23
C ILE A 40 -15.87 -2.05 -1.29
N ALA A 41 -16.56 -1.05 -1.88
CA ALA A 41 -16.66 -0.90 -3.33
C ALA A 41 -15.27 -0.70 -3.97
N LEU A 42 -14.38 0.07 -3.33
CA LEU A 42 -12.97 0.19 -3.73
C LEU A 42 -12.20 -1.14 -3.70
N ARG A 43 -12.70 -2.18 -3.00
CA ARG A 43 -12.14 -3.55 -3.00
C ARG A 43 -12.55 -4.36 -4.23
N ALA A 44 -13.70 -4.07 -4.83
CA ALA A 44 -14.14 -4.75 -6.04
C ALA A 44 -13.44 -4.21 -7.31
N GLU A 45 -13.03 -2.93 -7.27
CA GLU A 45 -12.31 -2.28 -8.38
C GLU A 45 -10.78 -2.45 -8.30
N GLY A 46 -10.25 -2.80 -7.13
CA GLY A 46 -8.81 -2.97 -6.87
C GLY A 46 -8.36 -4.43 -6.96
N LEU A 47 -7.94 -4.80 -8.17
CA LEU A 47 -6.96 -5.83 -8.58
C LEU A 47 -6.36 -6.75 -7.50
N ASP A 48 -6.32 -8.03 -7.84
CA ASP A 48 -5.52 -9.10 -7.22
C ASP A 48 -4.08 -8.62 -6.93
N ASP A 49 -3.75 -8.49 -5.65
CA ASP A 49 -2.62 -7.76 -5.05
C ASP A 49 -1.23 -8.40 -5.31
N SER A 50 -1.12 -9.38 -6.21
CA SER A 50 0.05 -10.27 -6.29
C SER A 50 1.06 -9.95 -7.39
N ALA A 51 0.80 -9.00 -8.30
CA ALA A 51 1.65 -8.82 -9.49
C ALA A 51 1.89 -7.39 -10.00
N ILE A 52 1.23 -6.35 -9.45
CA ILE A 52 1.38 -4.97 -9.95
C ILE A 52 2.19 -4.15 -8.93
N PRO A 53 3.41 -3.69 -9.28
CA PRO A 53 4.16 -2.75 -8.45
C PRO A 53 3.31 -1.53 -8.13
N SER A 54 3.31 -1.10 -6.86
CA SER A 54 2.55 0.09 -6.49
C SER A 54 3.17 1.34 -7.13
N ALA A 55 2.38 2.40 -7.28
CA ALA A 55 2.90 3.68 -7.76
C ALA A 55 4.03 4.23 -6.87
N THR A 56 4.03 3.87 -5.57
CA THR A 56 5.11 4.26 -4.65
C THR A 56 6.38 3.42 -4.85
N ASP A 57 6.27 2.16 -5.26
CA ASP A 57 7.42 1.31 -5.63
C ASP A 57 8.12 1.83 -6.89
N GLU A 58 7.35 2.20 -7.92
CA GLU A 58 7.88 2.81 -9.15
C GLU A 58 8.60 4.15 -8.85
N LEU A 59 8.01 4.98 -7.99
CA LEU A 59 8.65 6.22 -7.55
C LEU A 59 9.95 5.96 -6.78
N ALA A 60 10.02 4.92 -5.94
CA ALA A 60 11.26 4.53 -5.26
C ALA A 60 12.33 4.07 -6.25
N ALA A 61 11.96 3.27 -7.25
CA ALA A 61 12.87 2.82 -8.31
C ALA A 61 13.43 4.00 -9.12
N ILE A 62 12.61 5.01 -9.44
CA ILE A 62 13.06 6.24 -10.11
C ILE A 62 14.11 6.98 -9.26
N VAL A 63 13.90 7.11 -7.95
CA VAL A 63 14.88 7.75 -7.06
C VAL A 63 16.22 6.98 -7.07
N GLN A 64 16.18 5.66 -7.04
CA GLN A 64 17.40 4.85 -7.12
C GLN A 64 18.10 4.97 -8.47
N HIS A 65 17.38 4.81 -9.59
CA HIS A 65 17.98 4.89 -10.92
C HIS A 65 18.59 6.27 -11.20
N THR A 66 17.94 7.35 -10.75
CA THR A 66 18.49 8.71 -10.90
C THR A 66 19.74 8.94 -10.05
N ALA A 67 19.82 8.33 -8.86
CA ALA A 67 21.04 8.35 -8.05
C ALA A 67 22.18 7.56 -8.70
N GLN A 68 21.89 6.38 -9.23
CA GLN A 68 22.88 5.56 -9.93
C GLN A 68 23.43 6.27 -11.17
N ALA A 69 22.55 6.81 -12.02
CA ALA A 69 22.95 7.56 -13.20
C ALA A 69 23.84 8.77 -12.85
N THR A 70 23.57 9.42 -11.72
CA THR A 70 24.41 10.52 -11.23
C THR A 70 25.80 10.03 -10.81
N HIS A 71 25.90 8.86 -10.16
CA HIS A 71 27.18 8.23 -9.84
C HIS A 71 27.98 7.92 -11.11
N GLU A 72 27.34 7.33 -12.13
CA GLU A 72 28.00 7.03 -13.41
C GLU A 72 28.52 8.29 -14.12
N ILE A 73 27.79 9.40 -14.03
CA ILE A 73 28.24 10.71 -14.54
C ILE A 73 29.49 11.19 -13.78
N ILE A 74 29.51 11.07 -12.46
CA ILE A 74 30.65 11.45 -11.62
C ILE A 74 31.87 10.58 -11.94
N ASP A 75 31.71 9.26 -12.03
CA ASP A 75 32.80 8.34 -12.40
C ASP A 75 33.37 8.67 -13.79
N THR A 76 32.52 9.06 -14.73
CA THR A 76 32.93 9.51 -16.07
C THR A 76 33.73 10.82 -16.00
N CYS A 77 33.32 11.73 -15.11
CA CYS A 77 34.02 12.98 -14.86
C CYS A 77 35.44 12.76 -14.29
N GLU A 78 35.62 11.82 -13.36
CA GLU A 78 36.94 11.46 -12.83
C GLU A 78 37.88 10.90 -13.92
N GLN A 79 37.32 10.12 -14.85
CA GLN A 79 38.07 9.65 -16.02
C GLN A 79 38.48 10.80 -16.94
N LEU A 80 37.60 11.79 -17.14
CA LEU A 80 37.92 12.98 -17.93
C LEU A 80 39.06 13.80 -17.31
N GLU A 81 39.13 13.91 -15.99
CA GLU A 81 40.23 14.59 -15.29
C GLU A 81 41.57 13.87 -15.48
N THR A 82 41.55 12.54 -15.40
CA THR A 82 42.74 11.71 -15.66
C THR A 82 43.25 11.93 -17.09
N LEU A 83 42.35 11.98 -18.07
CA LEU A 83 42.70 12.26 -19.47
C LEU A 83 43.12 13.71 -19.69
N ALA A 84 42.54 14.67 -18.96
CA ALA A 84 42.92 16.08 -19.03
C ALA A 84 44.40 16.28 -18.67
N GLY A 85 44.91 15.55 -17.68
CA GLY A 85 46.34 15.54 -17.33
C GLY A 85 47.26 15.08 -18.46
N GLN A 86 46.74 14.38 -19.48
CA GLN A 86 47.48 13.94 -20.66
C GLN A 86 47.43 14.96 -21.81
N VAL A 87 46.61 16.01 -21.70
CA VAL A 87 46.44 17.06 -22.72
C VAL A 87 46.65 18.45 -22.10
N PRO A 88 47.92 18.87 -21.85
CA PRO A 88 48.23 20.08 -21.08
C PRO A 88 47.63 21.37 -21.64
N GLN A 89 47.43 21.44 -22.95
CA GLN A 89 46.90 22.61 -23.65
C GLN A 89 45.39 22.82 -23.39
N ALA A 90 44.67 21.78 -22.99
CA ALA A 90 43.23 21.80 -22.73
C ALA A 90 42.88 21.45 -21.27
N ALA A 91 43.87 21.13 -20.43
CA ALA A 91 43.67 20.61 -19.08
C ALA A 91 42.78 21.54 -18.22
N ASP A 92 43.11 22.83 -18.16
CA ASP A 92 42.36 23.79 -17.34
C ASP A 92 40.90 23.93 -17.79
N ALA A 93 40.66 23.92 -19.10
CA ALA A 93 39.31 24.01 -19.66
C ALA A 93 38.49 22.74 -19.36
N LEU A 94 39.13 21.57 -19.43
CA LEU A 94 38.51 20.30 -19.05
C LEU A 94 38.20 20.27 -17.56
N PHE A 95 39.15 20.58 -16.68
CA PHE A 95 38.92 20.64 -15.23
C PHE A 95 37.79 21.59 -14.86
N ALA A 96 37.73 22.78 -15.46
CA ALA A 96 36.65 23.74 -15.23
C ALA A 96 35.28 23.19 -15.66
N ALA A 97 35.21 22.49 -16.80
CA ALA A 97 33.99 21.85 -17.26
C ALA A 97 33.56 20.72 -16.32
N THR A 98 34.49 19.86 -15.91
CA THR A 98 34.22 18.75 -14.99
C THR A 98 33.73 19.24 -13.62
N THR A 99 34.36 20.29 -13.09
CA THR A 99 33.96 20.93 -11.82
C THR A 99 32.50 21.42 -11.89
N ARG A 100 32.13 22.06 -13.00
CA ARG A 100 30.75 22.52 -13.23
C ARG A 100 29.74 21.38 -13.28
N ILE A 101 30.14 20.20 -13.78
CA ILE A 101 29.29 19.01 -13.78
C ILE A 101 29.08 18.50 -12.34
N TYR A 102 30.13 18.43 -11.51
CA TYR A 102 29.99 18.05 -10.11
C TYR A 102 29.03 18.98 -9.35
N GLU A 103 29.17 20.30 -9.53
CA GLU A 103 28.28 21.28 -8.91
C GLU A 103 26.82 21.09 -9.34
N ALA A 104 26.58 20.78 -10.62
CA ALA A 104 25.24 20.50 -11.11
C ALA A 104 24.68 19.20 -10.51
N CYS A 105 25.51 18.16 -10.37
CA CYS A 105 25.13 16.87 -9.79
C CYS A 105 24.88 16.96 -8.27
N ALA A 106 25.52 17.90 -7.56
CA ALA A 106 25.35 18.07 -6.12
C ALA A 106 23.89 18.38 -5.71
N PHE A 107 23.09 18.98 -6.59
CA PHE A 107 21.65 19.21 -6.35
C PHE A 107 20.81 17.91 -6.36
N GLN A 108 21.32 16.83 -6.95
CA GLN A 108 20.63 15.54 -6.98
C GLN A 108 20.47 14.96 -5.58
N ASP A 109 21.46 15.08 -4.70
CA ASP A 109 21.38 14.52 -3.34
C ASP A 109 20.20 15.12 -2.55
N ILE A 110 20.06 16.45 -2.56
CA ILE A 110 18.93 17.14 -1.91
C ILE A 110 17.60 16.75 -2.54
N THR A 111 17.56 16.63 -3.86
CA THR A 111 16.34 16.26 -4.59
C THR A 111 15.93 14.82 -4.31
N GLY A 112 16.88 13.89 -4.34
CA GLY A 112 16.67 12.47 -4.02
C GLY A 112 16.17 12.29 -2.59
N GLN A 113 16.77 12.95 -1.61
CA GLN A 113 16.31 12.92 -0.23
C GLN A 113 14.88 13.47 -0.05
N ARG A 114 14.53 14.55 -0.76
CA ARG A 114 13.17 15.12 -0.71
C ARG A 114 12.15 14.19 -1.33
N ILE A 115 12.44 13.60 -2.48
CA ILE A 115 11.53 12.65 -3.13
C ILE A 115 11.39 11.39 -2.28
N ALA A 116 12.47 10.85 -1.73
CA ALA A 116 12.42 9.70 -0.83
C ALA A 116 11.48 9.95 0.37
N LYS A 117 11.54 11.13 0.99
CA LYS A 117 10.60 11.51 2.07
C LYS A 117 9.14 11.51 1.61
N VAL A 118 8.86 12.02 0.40
CA VAL A 118 7.51 12.02 -0.17
C VAL A 118 7.03 10.58 -0.42
N VAL A 119 7.88 9.72 -0.99
CA VAL A 119 7.57 8.32 -1.25
C VAL A 119 7.26 7.59 0.06
N THR A 120 8.09 7.74 1.10
CA THR A 120 7.83 7.15 2.42
C THR A 120 6.51 7.62 3.03
N ALA A 121 6.16 8.90 2.85
CA ALA A 121 4.88 9.41 3.32
C ALA A 121 3.69 8.78 2.59
N LEU A 122 3.78 8.63 1.26
CA LEU A 122 2.75 7.97 0.46
C LEU A 122 2.60 6.48 0.84
N GLN A 123 3.70 5.76 1.02
CA GLN A 123 3.68 4.36 1.50
C GLN A 123 3.04 4.24 2.89
N THR A 124 3.27 5.23 3.77
CA THR A 124 2.62 5.26 5.09
C THR A 124 1.10 5.45 4.97
N ILE A 125 0.65 6.29 4.04
CA ILE A 125 -0.77 6.51 3.76
C ILE A 125 -1.40 5.24 3.18
N GLU A 126 -0.77 4.62 2.18
CA GLU A 126 -1.22 3.36 1.57
C GLU A 126 -1.37 2.26 2.63
N ASN A 127 -0.36 2.08 3.49
CA ASN A 127 -0.42 1.10 4.59
C ASN A 127 -1.55 1.38 5.58
N ARG A 128 -1.80 2.64 5.94
CA ARG A 128 -2.91 3.00 6.84
C ARG A 128 -4.27 2.71 6.21
N ILE A 129 -4.43 3.04 4.94
CA ILE A 129 -5.65 2.75 4.18
C ILE A 129 -5.86 1.24 4.09
N GLY A 130 -4.82 0.47 3.72
CA GLY A 130 -4.85 -0.99 3.69
C GLY A 130 -5.25 -1.61 5.04
N ASN A 131 -4.66 -1.14 6.14
CA ASN A 131 -4.99 -1.61 7.48
C ASN A 131 -6.43 -1.25 7.91
N ALA A 132 -6.89 -0.04 7.58
CA ALA A 132 -8.27 0.36 7.85
C ALA A 132 -9.27 -0.51 7.07
N ARG A 133 -8.95 -0.79 5.80
CA ARG A 133 -9.72 -1.71 4.94
C ARG A 133 -9.79 -3.12 5.53
N ALA A 134 -8.66 -3.68 5.95
CA ALA A 134 -8.59 -5.03 6.53
C ALA A 134 -9.44 -5.16 7.81
N LYS A 135 -9.36 -4.17 8.70
CA LYS A 135 -10.17 -4.15 9.94
C LYS A 135 -11.67 -4.09 9.65
N MET A 136 -12.09 -3.23 8.72
CA MET A 136 -13.51 -3.14 8.33
C MET A 136 -14.02 -4.41 7.65
N ALA A 137 -13.16 -5.13 6.91
CA ALA A 137 -13.53 -6.42 6.34
C ALA A 137 -13.71 -7.51 7.41
N SER A 138 -12.89 -7.52 8.47
CA SER A 138 -13.02 -8.49 9.58
C SER A 138 -14.29 -8.31 10.43
N GLU A 139 -14.83 -7.09 10.50
CA GLU A 139 -16.07 -6.79 11.24
C GLU A 139 -17.35 -7.11 10.45
N ASN A 140 -17.24 -7.35 9.14
CA ASN A 140 -18.36 -7.64 8.23
C ASN A 140 -18.46 -9.12 7.84
N VAL A 141 -17.80 -10.03 8.56
CA VAL A 141 -18.00 -11.48 8.35
C VAL A 141 -19.37 -11.84 8.93
N PRO A 142 -20.39 -12.17 8.10
CA PRO A 142 -21.62 -12.72 8.63
C PRO A 142 -21.26 -14.03 9.35
N PRO A 143 -21.91 -14.38 10.48
CA PRO A 143 -21.69 -15.68 11.09
C PRO A 143 -21.87 -16.75 10.00
N PRO A 144 -21.00 -17.79 9.96
CA PRO A 144 -21.13 -18.83 8.94
C PRO A 144 -22.57 -19.33 8.98
N ALA A 145 -23.26 -19.21 7.84
CA ALA A 145 -24.61 -19.75 7.72
C ALA A 145 -24.55 -21.22 8.16
N PRO A 146 -25.51 -21.71 8.99
CA PRO A 146 -25.50 -23.09 9.44
C PRO A 146 -25.39 -23.98 8.20
N ALA A 147 -24.32 -24.77 8.14
CA ALA A 147 -24.06 -25.66 7.02
C ALA A 147 -25.30 -26.54 6.82
N GLN A 148 -26.03 -26.30 5.74
CA GLN A 148 -27.02 -27.26 5.29
C GLN A 148 -26.25 -28.54 4.95
N PRO A 149 -26.65 -29.71 5.46
CA PRO A 149 -26.01 -30.95 5.06
C PRO A 149 -26.15 -31.07 3.55
N ALA A 150 -25.03 -30.98 2.83
CA ALA A 150 -25.03 -31.24 1.40
C ALA A 150 -25.52 -32.68 1.22
N ALA A 151 -26.65 -32.84 0.53
CA ALA A 151 -27.10 -34.15 0.09
C ALA A 151 -26.00 -34.73 -0.82
N VAL A 152 -25.38 -35.82 -0.39
CA VAL A 152 -24.37 -36.54 -1.16
C VAL A 152 -25.08 -37.23 -2.33
N PRO A 153 -24.79 -36.88 -3.60
CA PRO A 153 -25.22 -37.72 -4.71
C PRO A 153 -24.29 -38.94 -4.75
N PRO A 154 -24.83 -40.15 -4.98
CA PRO A 154 -23.99 -41.33 -5.08
C PRO A 154 -23.34 -41.40 -6.47
N GLY A 155 -22.04 -41.69 -6.51
CA GLY A 155 -21.39 -42.24 -7.70
C GLY A 155 -20.21 -41.43 -8.23
N ASP A 156 -19.01 -41.98 -7.99
CA ASP A 156 -17.83 -42.05 -8.84
C ASP A 156 -17.51 -40.90 -9.80
N GLY A 157 -16.39 -40.24 -9.54
CA GLY A 157 -15.74 -39.35 -10.50
C GLY A 157 -14.45 -38.74 -9.97
N LEU A 158 -13.35 -39.50 -10.09
CA LEU A 158 -11.95 -39.06 -10.15
C LEU A 158 -11.75 -37.54 -10.32
N LEU A 159 -11.29 -36.83 -9.28
CA LEU A 159 -10.83 -35.45 -9.41
C LEU A 159 -9.65 -35.18 -8.46
N ASN A 160 -8.45 -35.59 -8.87
CA ASN A 160 -7.24 -34.90 -8.43
C ASN A 160 -7.36 -33.43 -8.88
N GLY A 161 -7.39 -32.51 -7.94
CA GLY A 161 -7.34 -31.08 -8.24
C GLY A 161 -5.98 -30.67 -8.84
N PRO A 162 -5.89 -29.49 -9.46
CA PRO A 162 -4.65 -29.01 -10.06
C PRO A 162 -3.53 -28.92 -9.00
N GLN A 163 -2.43 -29.63 -9.23
CA GLN A 163 -1.27 -29.63 -8.32
C GLN A 163 -0.45 -28.35 -8.45
N LEU A 164 0.05 -27.84 -7.31
CA LEU A 164 0.93 -26.68 -7.26
C LEU A 164 2.28 -26.95 -7.98
N PRO A 165 2.91 -25.93 -8.59
CA PRO A 165 4.25 -26.07 -9.15
C PRO A 165 5.25 -26.46 -8.06
N GLY A 166 5.93 -27.61 -8.22
CA GLY A 166 6.91 -28.14 -7.26
C GLY A 166 6.46 -29.39 -6.50
N ALA A 167 5.21 -29.85 -6.67
CA ALA A 167 4.71 -31.10 -6.06
C ALA A 167 4.94 -32.36 -6.94
N ALA A 168 6.06 -32.44 -7.65
CA ALA A 168 6.43 -33.67 -8.35
C ALA A 168 6.92 -34.69 -7.32
N ILE A 169 6.22 -35.82 -7.19
CA ILE A 169 6.74 -36.99 -6.46
C ILE A 169 8.10 -37.35 -7.08
N SER A 170 9.16 -37.40 -6.26
CA SER A 170 10.48 -37.79 -6.73
C SER A 170 10.48 -39.26 -7.14
N GLN A 171 11.26 -39.62 -8.18
CA GLN A 171 11.37 -41.01 -8.64
C GLN A 171 11.77 -41.97 -7.50
N SER A 172 12.57 -41.51 -6.55
CA SER A 172 12.93 -42.26 -5.34
C SER A 172 11.75 -42.65 -4.45
N ALA A 173 10.67 -41.86 -4.44
CA ALA A 173 9.45 -42.15 -3.67
C ALA A 173 8.50 -43.11 -4.42
N ILE A 174 8.65 -43.22 -5.75
CA ILE A 174 7.94 -44.20 -6.57
C ILE A 174 8.57 -45.58 -6.35
N ASP A 175 9.90 -45.64 -6.36
CA ASP A 175 10.63 -46.91 -6.21
C ASP A 175 10.41 -47.54 -4.82
N ALA A 176 10.26 -46.73 -3.77
CA ALA A 176 9.93 -47.19 -2.40
C ALA A 176 8.52 -47.76 -2.21
N LEU A 177 7.64 -47.66 -3.22
CA LEU A 177 6.28 -48.20 -3.18
C LEU A 177 6.20 -49.63 -3.73
N PHE A 178 7.25 -50.09 -4.42
CA PHE A 178 7.29 -51.37 -5.13
C PHE A 178 8.38 -52.33 -4.63
N ASP A 179 9.12 -51.95 -3.58
CA ASP A 179 10.02 -52.79 -2.76
C ASP A 179 9.46 -52.95 -1.33
#